data_AF-A0A0F9EN62-F1
#
_entry.id   AF-A0A0F9EN62-F1
#
_cell.length_a   1.000
_cell.length_b   1.000
_cell.length_c   1.000
_cell.angle_alpha   90.00
_cell.angle_beta   90.00
_cell.angle_gamma   90.00
#
_symmetry.space_group_name_H-M   'P 1'
#
loop_
_entity.id
_entity.type
_entity.pdbx_description
1 polymer ?
#
loop_
_entity_poly.entity_id
_entity_poly.type
_entity_poly.pdbx_seq_one_letter_code
_entity_poly.pdbx_strand_id
1 'polypeptide(L)'
;MEVIKDVEEIGKMEIDLYTKSQLMKYITNKQIADMSKHAMTLKVKDVNDKAGCKIVHDARIVVKHMIIEVEDTRKGLNVKSLKFCRDVNGEAKRIVALLLPIRDYLASQEKIVEDEKIRIKVEKARIEKERLEKEEAERMRVWEEEQARIKAEQEKEAKRLEVIREEQEERERHIREEQEEREAAIKRHQVKKEKELWEEKEKIRLEQELKENKIKDEQEARELQIWEEKQILDTEKREFEERKEREEEERLQKIKWEKASLEAIEKAKEEEAERIKREHEKEELRLLLLPDKEKLFAFSDLIISLDAPIVKHARSKSILSDALEYLNEAATTLRKE
;
A
#
# COMPACT_ATOMS: atom_id res chain seq x y z
N MET A 1 -112.96 -2.99 41.36
CA MET A 1 -112.32 -4.08 40.60
C MET A 1 -113.09 -5.39 40.72
N GLU A 2 -113.71 -5.70 41.87
CA GLU A 2 -114.65 -6.84 42.01
C GLU A 2 -115.90 -6.70 41.13
N VAL A 3 -116.57 -5.54 41.14
CA VAL A 3 -117.79 -5.30 40.33
C VAL A 3 -117.60 -5.52 38.83
N ILE A 4 -116.40 -5.27 38.28
CA ILE A 4 -116.12 -5.48 36.84
C ILE A 4 -115.91 -6.96 36.54
N LYS A 5 -115.31 -7.72 37.46
CA LYS A 5 -115.18 -9.18 37.34
C LYS A 5 -116.55 -9.85 37.43
N ASP A 6 -117.41 -9.37 38.33
CA ASP A 6 -118.78 -9.88 38.47
C ASP A 6 -119.60 -9.64 37.19
N VAL A 7 -119.47 -8.48 36.53
CA VAL A 7 -120.17 -8.17 35.27
C VAL A 7 -119.63 -8.99 34.10
N GLU A 8 -118.31 -9.18 34.00
CA GLU A 8 -117.72 -10.07 32.98
C GLU A 8 -118.11 -11.54 33.18
N GLU A 9 -118.19 -12.00 34.43
CA GLU A 9 -118.64 -13.36 34.77
C GLU A 9 -120.14 -13.55 34.50
N ILE A 10 -120.98 -12.58 34.85
CA ILE A 10 -122.42 -12.57 34.51
C ILE A 10 -122.60 -12.62 32.98
N GLY A 11 -121.85 -11.80 32.23
CA GLY A 11 -121.93 -11.78 30.77
C GLY A 11 -121.47 -13.08 30.11
N LYS A 12 -120.41 -13.73 30.62
CA LYS A 12 -119.98 -15.06 30.17
C LYS A 12 -121.05 -16.11 30.49
N MET A 13 -121.62 -16.07 31.70
CA MET A 13 -122.67 -17.00 32.10
C MET A 13 -123.93 -16.85 31.22
N GLU A 14 -124.28 -15.63 30.82
CA GLU A 14 -125.40 -15.35 29.92
C GLU A 14 -125.14 -15.85 28.48
N ILE A 15 -123.91 -15.68 27.97
CA ILE A 15 -123.47 -16.21 26.66
C ILE A 15 -123.49 -17.76 26.67
N ASP A 16 -123.05 -18.39 27.75
CA ASP A 16 -123.04 -19.85 27.89
C ASP A 16 -124.46 -20.41 27.99
N LEU A 17 -125.36 -19.72 28.72
CA LEU A 17 -126.77 -20.07 28.80
C LEU A 17 -127.47 -19.92 27.44
N TYR A 18 -127.21 -18.83 26.71
CA TYR A 18 -127.74 -18.64 25.36
C TYR A 18 -127.24 -19.73 24.41
N THR A 19 -125.94 -20.02 24.39
CA THR A 19 -125.33 -21.06 23.56
C THR A 19 -125.94 -22.43 23.86
N LYS A 20 -126.06 -22.77 25.16
CA LYS A 20 -126.71 -24.01 25.60
C LYS A 20 -128.17 -24.08 25.15
N SER A 21 -128.92 -22.97 25.24
CA SER A 21 -130.32 -22.90 24.76
C SER A 21 -130.45 -23.13 23.25
N GLN A 22 -129.51 -22.61 22.45
CA GLN A 22 -129.53 -22.80 21.00
C GLN A 22 -129.14 -24.24 20.62
N LEU A 23 -128.18 -24.84 21.34
CA LEU A 23 -127.78 -26.23 21.12
C LEU A 23 -128.88 -27.25 21.47
N MET A 24 -129.77 -26.91 22.42
CA MET A 24 -130.95 -27.75 22.72
C MET A 24 -131.97 -27.84 21.57
N LYS A 25 -131.85 -27.01 20.52
CA LYS A 25 -132.72 -27.10 19.33
C LYS A 25 -132.36 -28.27 18.40
N TYR A 26 -131.16 -28.85 18.55
CA TYR A 26 -130.77 -30.02 17.79
C TYR A 26 -131.43 -31.28 18.35
N ILE A 27 -131.61 -32.29 17.49
CA ILE A 27 -132.04 -33.63 17.90
C ILE A 27 -131.11 -34.17 18.99
N THR A 28 -131.69 -34.80 20.01
CA THR A 28 -130.93 -35.29 21.17
C THR A 28 -130.21 -36.59 20.87
N ASN A 29 -129.09 -36.83 21.56
CA ASN A 29 -128.34 -38.09 21.45
C ASN A 29 -129.20 -39.32 21.76
N LYS A 30 -130.18 -39.19 22.66
CA LYS A 30 -131.13 -40.26 22.97
C LYS A 30 -132.01 -40.59 21.77
N GLN A 31 -132.59 -39.58 21.11
CA GLN A 31 -133.40 -39.77 19.91
C GLN A 31 -132.58 -40.39 18.76
N ILE A 32 -131.33 -39.95 18.56
CA ILE A 32 -130.42 -40.56 17.58
C ILE A 32 -130.18 -42.04 17.92
N ALA A 33 -129.92 -42.36 19.19
CA ALA A 33 -129.69 -43.73 19.63
C ALA A 33 -130.93 -44.63 19.43
N ASP A 34 -132.12 -44.12 19.73
CA ASP A 34 -133.38 -44.85 19.55
C ASP A 34 -133.70 -45.06 18.06
N MET A 35 -133.52 -44.03 17.23
CA MET A 35 -133.63 -44.14 15.76
C MET A 35 -132.62 -45.13 15.18
N SER A 36 -131.38 -45.10 15.66
CA SER A 36 -130.32 -46.02 15.23
C SER A 36 -130.67 -47.47 15.58
N LYS A 37 -131.09 -47.74 16.82
CA LYS A 37 -131.55 -49.08 17.23
C LYS A 37 -132.69 -49.58 16.36
N HIS A 38 -133.68 -48.73 16.07
CA HIS A 38 -134.79 -49.11 15.21
C HIS A 38 -134.32 -49.38 13.76
N ALA A 39 -133.61 -48.43 13.15
CA ALA A 39 -133.15 -48.54 11.76
C ALA A 39 -132.22 -49.74 11.52
N MET A 40 -131.33 -50.05 12.46
CA MET A 40 -130.38 -51.16 12.35
C MET A 40 -131.03 -52.55 12.45
N THR A 41 -132.28 -52.64 12.90
CA THR A 41 -133.03 -53.91 12.91
C THR A 41 -133.76 -54.16 11.61
N LEU A 42 -133.95 -53.14 10.76
CA LEU A 42 -134.63 -53.26 9.48
C LEU A 42 -133.71 -53.94 8.45
N LYS A 43 -134.18 -55.05 7.86
CA LYS A 43 -133.49 -55.78 6.81
C LYS A 43 -134.47 -56.18 5.71
N VAL A 44 -134.06 -56.00 4.46
CA VAL A 44 -134.78 -56.51 3.28
C VAL A 44 -134.30 -57.93 3.04
N LYS A 45 -135.22 -58.90 2.96
CA LYS A 45 -134.85 -60.34 2.93
C LYS A 45 -134.37 -60.81 1.55
N ASP A 46 -134.97 -60.30 0.48
CA ASP A 46 -134.71 -60.68 -0.90
C ASP A 46 -135.12 -59.55 -1.88
N VAL A 47 -134.72 -59.64 -3.14
CA VAL A 47 -134.99 -58.67 -4.21
C VAL A 47 -136.50 -58.45 -4.44
N ASN A 48 -137.33 -59.45 -4.13
CA ASN A 48 -138.78 -59.37 -4.27
C ASN A 48 -139.52 -58.86 -3.01
N ASP A 49 -138.81 -58.59 -1.91
CA ASP A 49 -139.39 -58.10 -0.65
C ASP A 49 -139.74 -56.61 -0.72
N LYS A 50 -140.80 -56.31 -1.49
CA LYS A 50 -141.31 -54.94 -1.69
C LYS A 50 -141.75 -54.29 -0.38
N ALA A 51 -142.27 -55.07 0.57
CA ALA A 51 -142.73 -54.56 1.87
C ALA A 51 -141.55 -54.15 2.76
N GLY A 52 -140.52 -55.00 2.89
CA GLY A 52 -139.29 -54.67 3.61
C GLY A 52 -138.55 -53.50 2.99
N CYS A 53 -138.49 -53.43 1.64
CA CYS A 53 -137.90 -52.31 0.92
C CYS A 53 -138.60 -50.98 1.24
N LYS A 54 -139.94 -50.97 1.28
CA LYS A 54 -140.72 -49.78 1.63
C LYS A 54 -140.44 -49.31 3.06
N ILE A 55 -140.39 -50.23 4.03
CA ILE A 55 -140.11 -49.89 5.44
C ILE A 55 -138.72 -49.27 5.60
N VAL A 56 -137.69 -49.86 4.95
CA VAL A 56 -136.33 -49.30 4.97
C VAL A 56 -136.28 -47.93 4.26
N HIS A 57 -137.00 -47.79 3.15
CA HIS A 57 -137.09 -46.53 2.42
C HIS A 57 -137.71 -45.42 3.27
N ASP A 58 -138.82 -45.70 3.94
CA ASP A 58 -139.53 -44.76 4.81
C ASP A 58 -138.63 -44.35 5.99
N ALA A 59 -137.95 -45.32 6.64
CA ALA A 59 -136.98 -45.03 7.70
C ALA A 59 -135.80 -44.17 7.20
N ARG A 60 -135.30 -44.43 5.99
CA ARG A 60 -134.24 -43.63 5.35
C ARG A 60 -134.70 -42.19 5.08
N ILE A 61 -135.95 -42.00 4.64
CA ILE A 61 -136.52 -40.66 4.43
C ILE A 61 -136.57 -39.89 5.75
N VAL A 62 -137.01 -40.52 6.83
CA VAL A 62 -137.05 -39.87 8.16
C VAL A 62 -135.65 -39.43 8.61
N VAL A 63 -134.64 -40.31 8.48
CA VAL A 63 -133.24 -39.94 8.80
C VAL A 63 -132.75 -38.79 7.91
N LYS A 64 -133.06 -38.83 6.61
CA LYS A 64 -132.68 -37.76 5.68
C LYS A 64 -133.32 -36.42 6.07
N HIS A 65 -134.60 -36.38 6.43
CA HIS A 65 -135.25 -35.15 6.89
C HIS A 65 -134.60 -34.60 8.16
N MET A 66 -134.26 -35.46 9.13
CA MET A 66 -133.57 -35.04 10.34
C MET A 66 -132.18 -34.42 10.05
N ILE A 67 -131.42 -34.97 9.09
CA ILE A 67 -130.14 -34.37 8.66
C ILE A 67 -130.36 -32.97 8.06
N ILE A 68 -131.40 -32.81 7.24
CA ILE A 68 -131.73 -31.51 6.63
C ILE A 68 -132.11 -30.50 7.72
N GLU A 69 -132.94 -30.87 8.69
CA GLU A 69 -133.34 -29.99 9.79
C GLU A 69 -132.16 -29.54 10.66
N VAL A 70 -131.21 -30.44 10.95
CA VAL A 70 -129.96 -30.11 11.64
C VAL A 70 -129.18 -29.06 10.84
N GLU A 71 -129.04 -29.26 9.53
CA GLU A 71 -128.29 -28.36 8.67
C GLU A 71 -128.98 -26.99 8.50
N ASP A 72 -130.30 -26.96 8.42
CA ASP A 72 -131.07 -25.71 8.37
C ASP A 72 -131.02 -24.95 9.70
N THR A 73 -131.05 -25.67 10.83
CA THR A 73 -130.81 -25.09 12.16
C THR A 73 -129.41 -24.48 12.25
N ARG A 74 -128.38 -25.18 11.76
CA ARG A 74 -126.99 -24.67 11.70
C ARG A 74 -126.88 -23.40 10.87
N LYS A 75 -127.47 -23.40 9.67
CA LYS A 75 -127.49 -22.22 8.80
C LYS A 75 -128.19 -21.05 9.46
N GLY A 76 -129.38 -21.28 10.03
CA GLY A 76 -130.17 -20.27 10.74
C GLY A 76 -129.42 -19.60 11.88
N LEU A 77 -128.73 -20.40 12.72
CA LEU A 77 -127.90 -19.90 13.81
C LEU A 77 -126.72 -19.05 13.30
N ASN A 78 -126.13 -19.42 12.17
CA ASN A 78 -124.95 -18.73 11.61
C ASN A 78 -125.28 -17.46 10.81
N VAL A 79 -126.53 -17.22 10.39
CA VAL A 79 -126.89 -16.07 9.55
C VAL A 79 -126.47 -14.73 10.16
N LYS A 80 -126.77 -14.52 11.45
CA LYS A 80 -126.46 -13.25 12.13
C LYS A 80 -124.96 -13.03 12.26
N SER A 81 -124.20 -14.06 12.62
CA SER A 81 -122.74 -13.99 12.76
C SER A 81 -122.05 -13.73 11.43
N LEU A 82 -122.48 -14.42 10.36
CA LEU A 82 -121.94 -14.19 9.01
C LEU A 82 -122.26 -12.79 8.49
N LYS A 83 -123.47 -12.28 8.76
CA LYS A 83 -123.85 -10.90 8.42
C LYS A 83 -122.98 -9.89 9.17
N PHE A 84 -122.82 -10.04 10.48
CA PHE A 84 -121.96 -9.19 11.29
C PHE A 84 -120.50 -9.18 10.78
N CYS A 85 -119.92 -10.34 10.51
CA CYS A 85 -118.55 -10.40 9.96
C CYS A 85 -118.44 -9.71 8.60
N ARG A 86 -119.46 -9.82 7.74
CA ARG A 86 -119.47 -9.12 6.44
C ARG A 86 -119.57 -7.62 6.61
N ASP A 87 -120.45 -7.15 7.50
CA ASP A 87 -120.66 -5.73 7.77
C ASP A 87 -119.40 -5.08 8.35
N VAL A 88 -118.76 -5.71 9.35
CA VAL A 88 -117.50 -5.24 9.95
C VAL A 88 -116.38 -5.17 8.91
N ASN A 89 -116.21 -6.22 8.11
CA ASN A 89 -115.17 -6.24 7.07
C ASN A 89 -115.44 -5.24 5.95
N GLY A 90 -116.72 -5.03 5.59
CA GLY A 90 -117.13 -4.01 4.63
C GLY A 90 -116.80 -2.62 5.12
N GLU A 91 -117.12 -2.32 6.38
CA GLU A 91 -116.85 -1.03 7.00
C GLU A 91 -115.34 -0.78 7.16
N ALA A 92 -114.56 -1.78 7.58
CA ALA A 92 -113.11 -1.67 7.65
C ALA A 92 -112.50 -1.35 6.27
N LYS A 93 -112.97 -2.02 5.20
CA LYS A 93 -112.53 -1.72 3.82
C LYS A 93 -112.92 -0.30 3.39
N ARG A 94 -114.13 0.16 3.73
CA ARG A 94 -114.58 1.54 3.45
C ARG A 94 -113.67 2.57 4.14
N ILE A 95 -113.38 2.36 5.42
CA ILE A 95 -112.51 3.25 6.21
C ILE A 95 -111.09 3.26 5.62
N VAL A 96 -110.52 2.09 5.32
CA VAL A 96 -109.18 2.00 4.70
C VAL A 96 -109.16 2.73 3.35
N ALA A 97 -110.16 2.54 2.50
CA ALA A 97 -110.26 3.22 1.22
C ALA A 97 -110.31 4.76 1.34
N LEU A 98 -110.91 5.29 2.41
CA LEU A 98 -110.93 6.73 2.69
C LEU A 98 -109.60 7.24 3.24
N LEU A 99 -108.87 6.43 4.02
CA LEU A 99 -107.59 6.82 4.61
C LEU A 99 -106.43 6.77 3.61
N LEU A 100 -106.47 5.87 2.63
CA LEU A 100 -105.38 5.68 1.66
C LEU A 100 -105.01 6.97 0.89
N PRO A 101 -105.95 7.72 0.28
CA PRO A 101 -105.61 8.96 -0.42
C PRO A 101 -104.99 10.02 0.51
N ILE A 102 -105.42 10.08 1.77
CA ILE A 102 -104.88 11.02 2.77
C ILE A 102 -103.42 10.65 3.06
N ARG A 103 -103.15 9.37 3.32
CA ARG A 103 -101.79 8.87 3.55
C ARG A 103 -100.88 9.15 2.36
N ASP A 104 -101.36 8.85 1.15
CA ASP A 104 -100.55 8.99 -0.06
C ASP A 104 -100.27 10.47 -0.38
N TYR A 105 -101.22 11.36 -0.12
CA TYR A 105 -100.99 12.81 -0.18
C TYR A 105 -99.91 13.25 0.83
N LEU A 106 -100.01 12.85 2.10
CA LEU A 106 -99.02 13.21 3.12
C LEU A 106 -97.62 12.70 2.77
N ALA A 107 -97.50 11.46 2.31
CA ALA A 107 -96.24 10.89 1.83
C ALA A 107 -95.66 11.69 0.65
N SER A 108 -96.52 12.18 -0.27
CA SER A 108 -96.07 13.04 -1.36
C SER A 108 -95.52 14.39 -0.87
N GLN A 109 -96.12 14.97 0.18
CA GLN A 109 -95.65 16.22 0.77
C GLN A 109 -94.31 16.05 1.50
N GLU A 110 -94.14 14.95 2.25
CA GLU A 110 -92.88 14.60 2.88
C GLU A 110 -91.76 14.44 1.85
N LYS A 111 -92.06 13.77 0.73
CA LYS A 111 -91.10 13.58 -0.36
C LYS A 111 -90.59 14.90 -0.95
N ILE A 112 -91.46 15.90 -1.14
CA ILE A 112 -91.05 17.22 -1.64
C ILE A 112 -89.99 17.85 -0.72
N VAL A 113 -90.19 17.77 0.59
CA VAL A 113 -89.25 18.31 1.57
C VAL A 113 -87.93 17.55 1.56
N GLU A 114 -87.98 16.22 1.45
CA GLU A 114 -86.77 15.40 1.41
C GLU A 114 -85.96 15.62 0.13
N ASP A 115 -86.63 15.64 -1.03
CA ASP A 115 -86.00 15.94 -2.32
C ASP A 115 -85.33 17.33 -2.31
N GLU A 116 -85.95 18.32 -1.67
CA GLU A 116 -85.38 19.67 -1.51
C GLU A 116 -84.15 19.68 -0.59
N LYS A 117 -84.20 18.96 0.54
CA LYS A 117 -83.03 18.82 1.43
C LYS A 117 -81.86 18.16 0.71
N ILE A 118 -82.13 17.12 -0.08
CA ILE A 118 -81.12 16.44 -0.89
C ILE A 118 -80.53 17.43 -1.90
N ARG A 119 -81.37 18.21 -2.62
CA ARG A 119 -80.92 19.24 -3.56
C ARG A 119 -79.99 20.26 -2.89
N ILE A 120 -80.41 20.81 -1.75
CA ILE A 120 -79.61 21.78 -0.98
C ILE A 120 -78.27 21.17 -0.54
N LYS A 121 -78.26 19.92 -0.10
CA LYS A 121 -77.04 19.23 0.33
C LYS A 121 -76.06 19.02 -0.83
N VAL A 122 -76.56 18.58 -1.99
CA VAL A 122 -75.76 18.40 -3.21
C VAL A 122 -75.20 19.74 -3.69
N GLU A 123 -76.02 20.79 -3.70
CA GLU A 123 -75.58 22.12 -4.14
C GLU A 123 -74.51 22.71 -3.20
N LYS A 124 -74.69 22.59 -1.88
CA LYS A 124 -73.65 23.00 -0.91
C LYS A 124 -72.35 22.24 -1.10
N ALA A 125 -72.42 20.92 -1.33
CA ALA A 125 -71.23 20.11 -1.58
C ALA A 125 -70.53 20.52 -2.88
N ARG A 126 -71.29 20.89 -3.92
CA ARG A 126 -70.73 21.40 -5.19
C ARG A 126 -70.02 22.73 -5.00
N ILE A 127 -70.66 23.68 -4.31
CA ILE A 127 -70.06 25.00 -4.02
C ILE A 127 -68.79 24.85 -3.19
N GLU A 128 -68.81 23.99 -2.17
CA GLU A 128 -67.63 23.74 -1.33
C GLU A 128 -66.50 23.10 -2.12
N LYS A 129 -66.82 22.12 -2.98
CA LYS A 129 -65.84 21.49 -3.86
C LYS A 129 -65.20 22.50 -4.82
N GLU A 130 -66.00 23.35 -5.45
CA GLU A 130 -65.50 24.40 -6.35
C GLU A 130 -64.61 25.40 -5.60
N ARG A 131 -64.95 25.73 -4.35
CA ARG A 131 -64.12 26.60 -3.50
C ARG A 131 -62.77 25.96 -3.21
N LEU A 132 -62.74 24.68 -2.83
CA LEU A 132 -61.52 23.93 -2.56
C LEU A 132 -60.65 23.80 -3.82
N GLU A 133 -61.24 23.48 -4.96
CA GLU A 133 -60.51 23.37 -6.24
C GLU A 133 -59.88 24.72 -6.64
N LYS A 134 -60.58 25.84 -6.43
CA LYS A 134 -60.01 27.19 -6.67
C LYS A 134 -58.85 27.49 -5.73
N GLU A 135 -58.98 27.15 -4.45
CA GLU A 135 -57.93 27.37 -3.46
C GLU A 135 -56.69 26.51 -3.75
N GLU A 136 -56.88 25.24 -4.12
CA GLU A 136 -55.80 24.35 -4.52
C GLU A 136 -55.10 24.84 -5.80
N ALA A 137 -55.86 25.28 -6.81
CA ALA A 137 -55.30 25.85 -8.03
C ALA A 137 -54.48 27.11 -7.75
N GLU A 138 -54.95 27.98 -6.84
CA GLU A 138 -54.21 29.17 -6.43
C GLU A 138 -52.91 28.80 -5.68
N ARG A 139 -52.97 27.85 -4.74
CA ARG A 139 -51.78 27.35 -4.04
C ARG A 139 -50.76 26.75 -5.02
N MET A 140 -51.23 25.97 -5.99
CA MET A 140 -50.35 25.38 -7.01
C MET A 140 -49.72 26.46 -7.89
N ARG A 141 -50.47 27.49 -8.28
CA ARG A 141 -49.92 28.62 -9.03
C ARG A 141 -48.82 29.36 -8.24
N VAL A 142 -49.07 29.65 -6.96
CA VAL A 142 -48.08 30.29 -6.08
C VAL A 142 -46.84 29.43 -5.92
N TRP A 143 -47.01 28.12 -5.74
CA TRP A 143 -45.89 27.18 -5.64
C TRP A 143 -45.07 27.15 -6.94
N GLU A 144 -45.72 27.08 -8.10
CA GLU A 144 -45.05 27.09 -9.40
C GLU A 144 -44.29 28.40 -9.66
N GLU A 145 -44.88 29.56 -9.32
CA GLU A 145 -44.24 30.87 -9.39
C GLU A 145 -43.00 30.93 -8.48
N GLU A 146 -43.09 30.39 -7.26
CA GLU A 146 -41.96 30.32 -6.33
C GLU A 146 -40.85 29.39 -6.82
N GLN A 147 -41.20 28.21 -7.34
CA GLN A 147 -40.22 27.29 -7.93
C GLN A 147 -39.52 27.91 -9.15
N ALA A 148 -40.26 28.63 -9.99
CA ALA A 148 -39.68 29.36 -11.12
C ALA A 148 -38.72 30.46 -10.65
N ARG A 149 -39.06 31.18 -9.58
CA ARG A 149 -38.19 32.20 -8.96
C ARG A 149 -36.90 31.58 -8.43
N ILE A 150 -37.00 30.48 -7.69
CA ILE A 150 -35.84 29.74 -7.14
C ILE A 150 -34.95 29.26 -8.28
N LYS A 151 -35.53 28.64 -9.31
CA LYS A 151 -34.77 28.14 -10.45
C LYS A 151 -34.05 29.26 -11.21
N ALA A 152 -34.72 30.40 -11.41
CA ALA A 152 -34.12 31.56 -12.05
C ALA A 152 -32.98 32.17 -11.23
N GLU A 153 -33.09 32.15 -9.89
CA GLU A 153 -32.02 32.57 -8.98
C GLU A 153 -30.82 31.61 -9.04
N GLN A 154 -31.07 30.30 -8.98
CA GLN A 154 -30.04 29.27 -9.14
C GLN A 154 -29.32 29.36 -10.49
N GLU A 155 -30.04 29.63 -11.58
CA GLU A 155 -29.42 29.80 -12.90
C GLU A 155 -28.54 31.06 -12.96
N LYS A 156 -28.95 32.16 -12.32
CA LYS A 156 -28.12 33.37 -12.19
C LYS A 156 -26.88 33.11 -11.36
N GLU A 157 -27.00 32.36 -10.27
CA GLU A 157 -25.87 32.00 -9.42
C GLU A 157 -24.90 31.05 -10.13
N ALA A 158 -25.42 30.06 -10.87
CA ALA A 158 -24.62 29.16 -11.69
C ALA A 158 -23.80 29.94 -12.74
N LYS A 159 -24.42 30.90 -13.44
CA LYS A 159 -23.71 31.78 -14.38
C LYS A 159 -22.63 32.62 -13.69
N ARG A 160 -22.90 33.13 -12.48
CA ARG A 160 -21.88 33.87 -11.71
C ARG A 160 -20.70 32.98 -11.32
N LEU A 161 -20.97 31.74 -10.89
CA LEU A 161 -19.94 30.77 -10.55
C LEU A 161 -19.12 30.35 -11.78
N GLU A 162 -19.75 30.23 -12.94
CA GLU A 162 -19.09 29.93 -14.20
C GLU A 162 -18.11 31.05 -14.60
N VAL A 163 -18.55 32.32 -14.54
CA VAL A 163 -17.66 33.47 -14.77
C VAL A 163 -16.47 33.49 -13.79
N ILE A 164 -16.72 33.24 -12.50
CA ILE A 164 -15.63 33.18 -11.50
C ILE A 164 -14.65 32.05 -11.83
N ARG A 165 -15.16 30.91 -12.28
CA ARG A 165 -14.34 29.76 -12.67
C ARG A 165 -13.50 30.07 -13.91
N GLU A 166 -14.08 30.68 -14.93
CA GLU A 166 -13.36 31.12 -16.12
C GLU A 166 -12.23 32.11 -15.77
N GLU A 167 -12.50 33.10 -14.91
CA GLU A 167 -11.47 34.01 -14.41
C GLU A 167 -10.36 33.29 -13.64
N GLN A 168 -10.70 32.28 -12.83
CA GLN A 168 -9.72 31.48 -12.12
C GLN A 168 -8.86 30.65 -13.08
N GLU A 169 -9.47 29.99 -14.07
CA GLU A 169 -8.77 29.20 -15.08
C GLU A 169 -7.86 30.09 -15.96
N GLU A 170 -8.26 31.32 -16.27
CA GLU A 170 -7.38 32.31 -16.93
C GLU A 170 -6.22 32.75 -16.04
N ARG A 171 -6.46 33.06 -14.76
CA ARG A 171 -5.39 33.41 -13.82
C ARG A 171 -4.39 32.27 -13.66
N GLU A 172 -4.86 31.04 -13.53
CA GLU A 172 -3.99 29.86 -13.43
C GLU A 172 -3.18 29.63 -14.70
N ARG A 173 -3.78 29.82 -15.88
CA ARG A 173 -3.03 29.79 -17.16
C ARG A 173 -1.93 30.83 -17.18
N HIS A 174 -2.24 32.08 -16.80
CA HIS A 174 -1.26 33.15 -16.80
C HIS A 174 -0.12 32.91 -15.79
N ILE A 175 -0.43 32.35 -14.61
CA ILE A 175 0.59 31.95 -13.63
C ILE A 175 1.46 30.81 -14.16
N ARG A 176 0.85 29.82 -14.84
CA ARG A 176 1.59 28.69 -15.42
C ARG A 176 2.53 29.14 -16.54
N GLU A 177 2.06 29.99 -17.44
CA GLU A 177 2.89 30.57 -18.51
C GLU A 177 4.06 31.37 -17.93
N GLU A 178 3.81 32.19 -16.89
CA GLU A 178 4.87 32.93 -16.21
C GLU A 178 5.89 32.00 -15.51
N GLN A 179 5.42 30.90 -14.90
CA GLN A 179 6.30 29.90 -14.30
C GLN A 179 7.15 29.18 -15.35
N GLU A 180 6.54 28.74 -16.45
CA GLU A 180 7.24 28.10 -17.56
C GLU A 180 8.29 29.04 -18.17
N GLU A 181 7.99 30.33 -18.32
CA GLU A 181 8.94 31.32 -18.81
C GLU A 181 10.10 31.54 -17.84
N ARG A 182 9.82 31.62 -16.53
CA ARG A 182 10.86 31.72 -15.48
C ARG A 182 11.73 30.47 -15.46
N GLU A 183 11.16 29.28 -15.54
CA GLU A 183 11.91 28.02 -15.61
C GLU A 183 12.75 27.93 -16.88
N ALA A 184 12.21 28.33 -18.04
CA ALA A 184 12.94 28.40 -19.29
C ALA A 184 14.10 29.40 -19.22
N ALA A 185 13.90 30.55 -18.57
CA ALA A 185 14.95 31.53 -18.33
C ALA A 185 16.07 30.97 -17.42
N ILE A 186 15.69 30.27 -16.34
CA ILE A 186 16.65 29.59 -15.45
C ILE A 186 17.44 28.54 -16.22
N LYS A 187 16.78 27.68 -17.02
CA LYS A 187 17.44 26.65 -17.85
C LYS A 187 18.38 27.28 -18.88
N ARG A 188 17.96 28.34 -19.57
CA ARG A 188 18.82 29.08 -20.52
C ARG A 188 20.06 29.63 -19.83
N HIS A 189 19.89 30.18 -18.63
CA HIS A 189 21.00 30.70 -17.84
C HIS A 189 21.93 29.58 -17.32
N GLN A 190 21.39 28.42 -16.93
CA GLN A 190 22.18 27.25 -16.54
C GLN A 190 22.98 26.70 -17.72
N VAL A 191 22.35 26.49 -18.88
CA VAL A 191 23.05 26.04 -20.10
C VAL A 191 24.15 27.01 -20.50
N LYS A 192 23.90 28.33 -20.39
CA LYS A 192 24.93 29.34 -20.65
C LYS A 192 26.10 29.23 -19.67
N LYS A 193 25.82 29.08 -18.37
CA LYS A 193 26.86 28.87 -17.35
C LYS A 193 27.63 27.56 -17.53
N GLU A 194 26.96 26.47 -17.88
CA GLU A 194 27.60 25.18 -18.16
C GLU A 194 28.50 25.27 -19.39
N LYS A 195 28.07 25.99 -20.42
CA LYS A 195 28.88 26.24 -21.61
C LYS A 195 30.12 27.08 -21.27
N GLU A 196 29.97 28.14 -20.49
CA GLU A 196 31.09 28.96 -20.00
C GLU A 196 32.08 28.13 -19.16
N LEU A 197 31.57 27.30 -18.24
CA LEU A 197 32.39 26.38 -17.44
C LEU A 197 33.08 25.31 -18.28
N TRP A 198 32.43 24.81 -19.34
CA TRP A 198 33.02 23.86 -20.27
C TRP A 198 34.13 24.51 -21.11
N GLU A 199 33.90 25.71 -21.63
CA GLU A 199 34.91 26.49 -22.35
C GLU A 199 36.12 26.83 -21.46
N GLU A 200 35.89 27.14 -20.19
CA GLU A 200 36.95 27.39 -19.21
C GLU A 200 37.73 26.11 -18.86
N LYS A 201 37.04 24.99 -18.63
CA LYS A 201 37.68 23.68 -18.42
C LYS A 201 38.49 23.24 -19.64
N GLU A 202 38.00 23.48 -20.84
CA GLU A 202 38.69 23.13 -22.08
C GLU A 202 39.96 23.98 -22.26
N LYS A 203 39.91 25.28 -21.94
CA LYS A 203 41.11 26.13 -21.90
C LYS A 203 42.12 25.63 -20.87
N ILE A 204 41.67 25.28 -19.68
CA ILE A 204 42.54 24.72 -18.63
C ILE A 204 43.15 23.39 -19.11
N ARG A 205 42.38 22.52 -19.76
CA ARG A 205 42.88 21.24 -20.31
C ARG A 205 43.94 21.48 -21.38
N LEU A 206 43.69 22.39 -22.33
CA LEU A 206 44.66 22.74 -23.37
C LEU A 206 45.94 23.37 -22.78
N GLU A 207 45.81 24.21 -21.75
CA GLU A 207 46.96 24.79 -21.05
C GLU A 207 47.75 23.72 -20.27
N GLN A 208 47.05 22.75 -19.66
CA GLN A 208 47.67 21.60 -18.99
C GLN A 208 48.38 20.68 -19.99
N GLU A 209 47.76 20.34 -21.13
CA GLU A 209 48.37 19.55 -22.20
C GLU A 209 49.62 20.25 -22.75
N LEU A 210 49.59 21.58 -22.92
CA LEU A 210 50.76 22.36 -23.32
C LEU A 210 51.87 22.35 -22.27
N LYS A 211 51.52 22.42 -20.98
CA LYS A 211 52.50 22.32 -19.89
C LYS A 211 53.07 20.92 -19.78
N GLU A 212 52.24 19.89 -19.88
CA GLU A 212 52.67 18.49 -19.87
C GLU A 212 53.56 18.16 -21.06
N ASN A 213 53.23 18.63 -22.26
CA ASN A 213 54.09 18.45 -23.44
C ASN A 213 55.41 19.18 -23.26
N LYS A 214 55.43 20.42 -22.74
CA LYS A 214 56.70 21.11 -22.40
C LYS A 214 57.52 20.36 -21.35
N ILE A 215 56.88 19.79 -20.35
CA ILE A 215 57.56 19.00 -19.31
C ILE A 215 58.11 17.70 -19.92
N LYS A 216 57.37 17.04 -20.81
CA LYS A 216 57.84 15.85 -21.54
C LYS A 216 59.00 16.19 -22.46
N ASP A 217 58.90 17.25 -23.24
CA ASP A 217 59.99 17.72 -24.12
C ASP A 217 61.25 18.08 -23.29
N GLU A 218 61.08 18.72 -22.12
CA GLU A 218 62.19 18.98 -21.19
C GLU A 218 62.75 17.71 -20.54
N GLN A 219 61.90 16.73 -20.21
CA GLN A 219 62.31 15.45 -19.65
C GLN A 219 63.07 14.63 -20.68
N GLU A 220 62.56 14.54 -21.92
CA GLU A 220 63.22 13.87 -23.03
C GLU A 220 64.56 14.55 -23.37
N ALA A 221 64.62 15.88 -23.36
CA ALA A 221 65.88 16.61 -23.54
C ALA A 221 66.90 16.35 -22.40
N ARG A 222 66.43 16.28 -21.15
CA ARG A 222 67.29 15.92 -20.00
C ARG A 222 67.73 14.47 -20.05
N GLU A 223 66.86 13.55 -20.47
CA GLU A 223 67.21 12.14 -20.64
C GLU A 223 68.22 11.94 -21.77
N LEU A 224 68.10 12.69 -22.88
CA LEU A 224 69.13 12.73 -23.92
C LEU A 224 70.45 13.28 -23.38
N GLN A 225 70.43 14.38 -22.61
CA GLN A 225 71.65 14.93 -22.00
C GLN A 225 72.30 13.94 -21.03
N ILE A 226 71.51 13.28 -20.18
CA ILE A 226 72.00 12.25 -19.25
C ILE A 226 72.53 11.03 -20.02
N TRP A 227 71.94 10.68 -21.16
CA TRP A 227 72.40 9.58 -22.01
C TRP A 227 73.71 9.93 -22.72
N GLU A 228 73.84 11.13 -23.28
CA GLU A 228 75.08 11.64 -23.87
C GLU A 228 76.20 11.76 -22.83
N GLU A 229 75.90 12.29 -21.65
CA GLU A 229 76.85 12.43 -20.55
C GLU A 229 77.29 11.05 -20.01
N LYS A 230 76.38 10.07 -19.96
CA LYS A 230 76.74 8.67 -19.66
C LYS A 230 77.58 8.02 -20.75
N GLN A 231 77.33 8.29 -22.03
CA GLN A 231 78.17 7.79 -23.12
C GLN A 231 79.59 8.35 -23.01
N ILE A 232 79.73 9.64 -22.72
CA ILE A 232 81.03 10.28 -22.49
C ILE A 232 81.71 9.68 -21.25
N LEU A 233 80.99 9.53 -20.15
CA LEU A 233 81.52 8.95 -18.91
C LEU A 233 81.91 7.47 -19.05
N ASP A 234 81.17 6.68 -19.84
CA ASP A 234 81.51 5.29 -20.15
C ASP A 234 82.72 5.20 -21.09
N THR A 235 82.85 6.10 -22.07
CA THR A 235 84.08 6.18 -22.87
C THR A 235 85.29 6.61 -22.04
N GLU A 236 85.14 7.57 -21.13
CA GLU A 236 86.20 8.00 -20.21
C GLU A 236 86.56 6.90 -19.19
N LYS A 237 85.57 6.17 -18.65
CA LYS A 237 85.83 5.02 -17.78
C LYS A 237 86.53 3.89 -18.50
N ARG A 238 86.15 3.61 -19.75
CA ARG A 238 86.79 2.57 -20.56
C ARG A 238 88.22 2.97 -20.95
N GLU A 239 88.45 4.24 -21.28
CA GLU A 239 89.80 4.76 -21.50
C GLU A 239 90.65 4.81 -20.22
N PHE A 240 90.04 5.07 -19.07
CA PHE A 240 90.70 5.04 -17.76
C PHE A 240 91.04 3.60 -17.34
N GLU A 241 90.13 2.65 -17.53
CA GLU A 241 90.34 1.22 -17.27
C GLU A 241 91.40 0.64 -18.22
N GLU A 242 91.37 0.94 -19.52
CA GLU A 242 92.41 0.52 -20.48
C GLU A 242 93.78 1.20 -20.24
N ARG A 243 93.81 2.39 -19.63
CA ARG A 243 95.05 3.05 -19.20
C ARG A 243 95.59 2.40 -17.92
N LYS A 244 94.71 2.00 -17.01
CA LYS A 244 95.06 1.31 -15.77
C LYS A 244 95.51 -0.14 -16.02
N GLU A 245 94.87 -0.86 -16.95
CA GLU A 245 95.29 -2.20 -17.38
C GLU A 245 96.64 -2.15 -18.10
N ARG A 246 96.89 -1.16 -18.97
CA ARG A 246 98.23 -0.97 -19.58
C ARG A 246 99.31 -0.62 -18.55
N GLU A 247 99.00 0.22 -17.55
CA GLU A 247 99.94 0.52 -16.47
C GLU A 247 100.18 -0.67 -15.53
N GLU A 248 99.18 -1.51 -15.27
CA GLU A 248 99.32 -2.73 -14.48
C GLU A 248 100.05 -3.83 -15.25
N GLU A 249 99.82 -3.99 -16.56
CA GLU A 249 100.57 -4.89 -17.43
C GLU A 249 102.04 -4.45 -17.60
N GLU A 250 102.31 -3.15 -17.74
CA GLU A 250 103.68 -2.61 -17.76
C GLU A 250 104.37 -2.78 -16.41
N ARG A 251 103.67 -2.62 -15.28
CA ARG A 251 104.20 -2.90 -13.94
C ARG A 251 104.47 -4.38 -13.73
N LEU A 252 103.59 -5.27 -14.20
CA LEU A 252 103.80 -6.72 -14.12
C LEU A 252 104.94 -7.20 -15.04
N GLN A 253 105.13 -6.57 -16.21
CA GLN A 253 106.30 -6.82 -17.06
C GLN A 253 107.60 -6.29 -16.45
N LYS A 254 107.59 -5.08 -15.86
CA LYS A 254 108.75 -4.54 -15.12
C LYS A 254 109.11 -5.41 -13.92
N ILE A 255 108.12 -5.85 -13.13
CA ILE A 255 108.35 -6.72 -11.97
C ILE A 255 108.85 -8.10 -12.40
N LYS A 256 108.35 -8.68 -13.52
CA LYS A 256 108.87 -9.96 -14.05
C LYS A 256 110.29 -9.82 -14.62
N TRP A 257 110.62 -8.69 -15.24
CA TRP A 257 111.96 -8.42 -15.78
C TRP A 257 112.96 -8.11 -14.66
N GLU A 258 112.55 -7.39 -13.61
CA GLU A 258 113.36 -7.12 -12.43
C GLU A 258 113.57 -8.38 -11.56
N LYS A 259 112.55 -9.24 -11.37
CA LYS A 259 112.73 -10.52 -10.66
C LYS A 259 113.64 -11.50 -11.40
N ALA A 260 113.52 -11.60 -12.73
CA ALA A 260 114.40 -12.44 -13.55
C ALA A 260 115.84 -11.89 -13.62
N SER A 261 116.01 -10.57 -13.59
CA SER A 261 117.34 -9.94 -13.54
C SER A 261 117.97 -10.04 -12.15
N LEU A 262 117.19 -10.02 -11.06
CA LEU A 262 117.69 -10.19 -9.69
C LEU A 262 118.04 -11.64 -9.37
N GLU A 263 117.26 -12.64 -9.80
CA GLU A 263 117.61 -14.06 -9.64
C GLU A 263 118.86 -14.46 -10.43
N ALA A 264 119.11 -13.86 -11.60
CA ALA A 264 120.35 -14.07 -12.37
C ALA A 264 121.58 -13.40 -11.72
N ILE A 265 121.38 -12.30 -10.98
CA ILE A 265 122.43 -11.59 -10.26
C ILE A 265 122.71 -12.22 -8.89
N GLU A 266 121.72 -12.77 -8.21
CA GLU A 266 121.90 -13.50 -6.94
C GLU A 266 122.61 -14.84 -7.13
N LYS A 267 122.26 -15.63 -8.16
CA LYS A 267 122.97 -16.89 -8.46
C LYS A 267 124.45 -16.70 -8.81
N ALA A 268 124.80 -15.58 -9.45
CA ALA A 268 126.19 -15.24 -9.77
C ALA A 268 126.97 -14.70 -8.55
N LYS A 269 126.29 -14.09 -7.57
CA LYS A 269 126.91 -13.58 -6.34
C LYS A 269 127.04 -14.62 -5.23
N GLU A 270 126.17 -15.63 -5.20
CA GLU A 270 126.26 -16.74 -4.23
C GLU A 270 127.44 -17.69 -4.54
N GLU A 271 127.74 -17.96 -5.82
CA GLU A 271 128.89 -18.79 -6.22
C GLU A 271 130.26 -18.09 -6.02
N GLU A 272 130.30 -16.76 -6.08
CA GLU A 272 131.52 -15.97 -5.89
C GLU A 272 131.79 -15.63 -4.42
N ALA A 273 130.75 -15.46 -3.60
CA ALA A 273 130.86 -15.19 -2.16
C ALA A 273 131.23 -16.43 -1.32
N GLU A 274 130.89 -17.65 -1.75
CA GLU A 274 131.35 -18.88 -1.09
C GLU A 274 132.85 -19.16 -1.30
N ARG A 275 133.43 -18.71 -2.41
CA ARG A 275 134.86 -18.91 -2.71
C ARG A 275 135.76 -17.99 -1.87
N ILE A 276 135.30 -16.77 -1.61
CA ILE A 276 136.04 -15.75 -0.85
C ILE A 276 135.97 -15.99 0.67
N LYS A 277 134.86 -16.53 1.21
CA LYS A 277 134.76 -16.86 2.65
C LYS A 277 135.63 -18.04 3.09
N ARG A 278 135.85 -19.05 2.24
CA ARG A 278 136.73 -20.20 2.57
C ARG A 278 138.23 -19.87 2.56
N GLU A 279 138.63 -18.79 1.89
CA GLU A 279 140.03 -18.32 1.88
C GLU A 279 140.31 -17.38 3.07
N HIS A 280 139.35 -16.53 3.46
CA HIS A 280 139.55 -15.59 4.58
C HIS A 280 139.51 -16.26 5.96
N GLU A 281 138.71 -17.33 6.15
CA GLU A 281 138.66 -18.08 7.42
C GLU A 281 139.92 -18.93 7.68
N LYS A 282 140.73 -19.24 6.65
CA LYS A 282 142.00 -19.97 6.81
C LYS A 282 143.17 -19.09 7.24
N GLU A 283 143.14 -17.80 6.93
CA GLU A 283 144.23 -16.87 7.27
C GLU A 283 144.08 -16.32 8.70
N GLU A 284 142.85 -16.03 9.14
CA GLU A 284 142.60 -15.55 10.52
C GLU A 284 142.84 -16.62 11.60
N LEU A 285 142.60 -17.91 11.29
CA LEU A 285 142.90 -19.00 12.24
C LEU A 285 144.41 -19.23 12.42
N ARG A 286 145.27 -18.72 11.54
CA ARG A 286 146.73 -18.94 11.61
C ARG A 286 147.43 -17.93 12.54
N LEU A 287 146.90 -16.72 12.70
CA LEU A 287 147.48 -15.66 13.55
C LEU A 287 147.13 -15.80 15.04
N LEU A 288 146.06 -16.54 15.37
CA LEU A 288 145.64 -16.79 16.76
C LEU A 288 146.37 -17.98 17.42
N LEU A 289 147.17 -18.74 16.67
CA LEU A 289 147.89 -19.93 17.17
C LEU A 289 149.42 -19.76 17.28
N LEU A 290 149.94 -18.54 17.09
CA LEU A 290 151.38 -18.26 17.19
C LEU A 290 151.77 -17.91 18.64
N PRO A 291 152.87 -18.49 19.18
CA PRO A 291 153.38 -18.17 20.51
C PRO A 291 153.72 -16.67 20.63
N ASP A 292 153.51 -16.06 21.80
CA ASP A 292 153.55 -14.59 21.97
C ASP A 292 154.86 -13.93 21.53
N LYS A 293 155.95 -14.68 21.54
CA LYS A 293 157.26 -14.27 21.01
C LYS A 293 157.22 -13.86 19.53
N GLU A 294 156.48 -14.58 18.70
CA GLU A 294 156.41 -14.32 17.25
C GLU A 294 155.53 -13.12 16.90
N LYS A 295 154.60 -12.75 17.79
CA LYS A 295 153.79 -11.52 17.66
C LYS A 295 154.63 -10.27 17.90
N LEU A 296 155.57 -10.33 18.85
CA LEU A 296 156.52 -9.24 19.11
C LEU A 296 157.45 -9.02 17.91
N PHE A 297 157.88 -10.08 17.24
CA PHE A 297 158.66 -9.97 16.01
C PHE A 297 157.88 -9.35 14.85
N ALA A 298 156.64 -9.80 14.60
CA ALA A 298 155.80 -9.22 13.56
C ALA A 298 155.50 -7.72 13.80
N PHE A 299 155.34 -7.32 15.06
CA PHE A 299 155.15 -5.91 15.42
C PHE A 299 156.44 -5.08 15.27
N SER A 300 157.60 -5.65 15.60
CA SER A 300 158.90 -5.04 15.33
C SER A 300 159.10 -4.75 13.84
N ASP A 301 158.73 -5.67 12.97
CA ASP A 301 158.94 -5.53 11.52
C ASP A 301 158.11 -4.39 10.94
N LEU A 302 156.89 -4.21 11.48
CA LEU A 302 156.01 -3.11 11.11
C LEU A 302 156.64 -1.74 11.46
N ILE A 303 157.23 -1.61 12.65
CA ILE A 303 157.86 -0.35 13.10
C ILE A 303 159.06 0.01 12.22
N ILE A 304 159.86 -0.97 11.80
CA ILE A 304 161.03 -0.74 10.92
C ILE A 304 160.61 -0.36 9.50
N SER A 305 159.46 -0.86 9.02
CA SER A 305 158.95 -0.62 7.67
C SER A 305 158.30 0.75 7.45
N LEU A 306 158.24 1.62 8.47
CA LEU A 306 157.64 2.95 8.37
C LEU A 306 158.52 3.89 7.54
N ASP A 307 158.07 4.23 6.33
CA ASP A 307 158.75 5.17 5.45
C ASP A 307 158.71 6.61 5.99
N ALA A 308 159.88 7.24 6.04
CA ALA A 308 160.04 8.58 6.59
C ALA A 308 159.60 9.68 5.59
N PRO A 309 158.82 10.69 6.02
CA PRO A 309 158.37 11.76 5.14
C PRO A 309 159.50 12.74 4.76
N ILE A 310 159.53 13.18 3.49
CA ILE A 310 160.58 14.03 2.94
C ILE A 310 160.40 15.50 3.41
N VAL A 311 161.33 16.02 4.23
CA VAL A 311 161.27 17.38 4.79
C VAL A 311 162.44 18.27 4.35
N LYS A 312 162.16 19.54 4.03
CA LYS A 312 163.11 20.45 3.35
C LYS A 312 164.01 21.28 4.29
N HIS A 313 163.53 21.67 5.47
CA HIS A 313 164.31 22.49 6.43
C HIS A 313 165.25 21.66 7.30
N ALA A 314 166.46 22.17 7.54
CA ALA A 314 167.48 21.46 8.32
C ALA A 314 167.02 21.13 9.75
N ARG A 315 166.29 22.04 10.41
CA ARG A 315 165.78 21.81 11.78
C ARG A 315 164.75 20.67 11.84
N SER A 316 163.91 20.54 10.82
CA SER A 316 162.92 19.47 10.72
C SER A 316 163.57 18.12 10.41
N LYS A 317 164.67 18.10 9.64
CA LYS A 317 165.46 16.89 9.42
C LYS A 317 166.08 16.36 10.71
N SER A 318 166.57 17.24 11.58
CA SER A 318 167.10 16.84 12.89
C SER A 318 166.04 16.16 13.76
N ILE A 319 164.85 16.78 13.90
CA ILE A 319 163.77 16.21 14.72
C ILE A 319 163.28 14.87 14.15
N LEU A 320 163.21 14.74 12.83
CA LEU A 320 162.82 13.49 12.19
C LEU A 320 163.87 12.40 12.42
N SER A 321 165.16 12.76 12.41
CA SER A 321 166.26 11.84 12.71
C SER A 321 166.15 11.31 14.14
N ASP A 322 165.94 12.19 15.12
CA ASP A 322 165.82 11.80 16.53
C ASP A 322 164.61 10.90 16.76
N ALA A 323 163.46 11.21 16.13
CA ALA A 323 162.26 10.37 16.25
C ALA A 323 162.43 8.98 15.63
N LEU A 324 163.14 8.87 14.52
CA LEU A 324 163.45 7.58 13.88
C LEU A 324 164.43 6.76 14.72
N GLU A 325 165.34 7.42 15.43
CA GLU A 325 166.26 6.75 16.34
C GLU A 325 165.51 6.08 17.51
N TYR A 326 164.55 6.79 18.12
CA TYR A 326 163.69 6.23 19.18
C TYR A 326 162.80 5.08 18.70
N LEU A 327 162.26 5.16 17.48
CA LEU A 327 161.45 4.08 16.91
C LEU A 327 162.29 2.82 16.63
N ASN A 328 163.53 3.00 16.16
CA ASN A 328 164.47 1.89 15.99
C ASN A 328 164.88 1.28 17.33
N GLU A 329 165.04 2.08 18.39
CA GLU A 329 165.28 1.57 19.74
C GLU A 329 164.10 0.73 20.27
N ALA A 330 162.87 1.18 20.02
CA ALA A 330 161.67 0.43 20.39
C ALA A 330 161.57 -0.91 19.63
N ALA A 331 161.82 -0.91 18.31
CA ALA A 331 161.81 -2.12 17.50
C ALA A 331 162.90 -3.13 17.91
N THR A 332 164.10 -2.65 18.24
CA THR A 332 165.18 -3.53 18.72
C THR A 332 164.93 -4.10 20.11
N THR A 333 164.20 -3.38 20.96
CA THR A 333 163.79 -3.88 22.28
C THR A 333 162.76 -4.99 22.14
N LEU A 334 161.80 -4.84 21.21
CA LEU A 334 160.80 -5.86 20.90
C LEU A 334 161.40 -7.14 20.28
N ARG A 335 162.56 -7.04 19.61
CA ARG A 335 163.31 -8.17 19.04
C ARG A 335 164.22 -8.92 20.02
N LYS A 336 164.37 -8.42 21.24
CA LYS A 336 165.24 -9.06 22.26
C LYS A 336 164.56 -10.17 23.04
N GLU A 337 163.26 -10.36 22.86
CA GLU A 337 162.63 -11.64 23.10
C GLU A 337 162.68 -12.48 21.84
#